data_AF-A0A7W6QEQ9-F1
#
_entry.id   AF-A0A7W6QEQ9-F1
#
_cell.length_a   1.000
_cell.length_b   1.000
_cell.length_c   1.000
_cell.angle_alpha   90.00
_cell.angle_beta   90.00
_cell.angle_gamma   90.00
#
_symmetry.space_group_name_H-M   'P 1'
#
loop_
_entity.id
_entity.type
_entity.pdbx_description
1 polymer ?
#
loop_
_entity_poly.entity_id
_entity_poly.type
_entity_poly.pdbx_seq_one_letter_code
_entity_poly.pdbx_strand_id
1 'polypeptide(L)'
;MIRQAAIEQLPVAHPHYPGVGITISQLSGPTDDPNADWKNTVTMATGDLSWDDPATWTGALDRCPCGTGTCAKMAVLHAKGELPLNQDFRHQGILGNIYTGRLVEEARIGDRSAVVPTLTGTSWISGLNTLVLDNEDPFTEGFTPGDIWA
;
A
#
# COMPACT_ATOMS: atom_id res chain seq x y z
N MET A 1 10.96 8.86 -1.20
CA MET A 1 11.37 9.94 -0.25
C MET A 1 10.33 10.26 0.83
N ILE A 2 9.05 10.53 0.51
CA ILE A 2 8.01 10.89 1.54
C ILE A 2 7.97 9.91 2.72
N ARG A 3 7.97 8.59 2.43
CA ARG A 3 8.02 7.54 3.46
C ARG A 3 9.20 7.70 4.42
N GLN A 4 10.41 7.88 3.90
CA GLN A 4 11.63 7.97 4.73
C GLN A 4 11.58 9.19 5.65
N ALA A 5 11.23 10.36 5.08
CA ALA A 5 11.07 11.58 5.86
C ALA A 5 10.02 11.43 6.98
N ALA A 6 8.91 10.73 6.70
CA ALA A 6 7.88 10.46 7.70
C ALA A 6 8.37 9.53 8.82
N ILE A 7 9.15 8.48 8.50
CA ILE A 7 9.74 7.59 9.51
C ILE A 7 10.65 8.37 10.47
N GLU A 8 11.47 9.27 9.94
CA GLU A 8 12.42 10.05 10.74
C GLU A 8 11.75 11.12 11.60
N GLN A 9 10.64 11.69 11.13
CA GLN A 9 10.00 12.85 11.77
C GLN A 9 8.76 12.50 12.60
N LEU A 10 8.12 11.35 12.34
CA LEU A 10 6.85 10.97 12.96
C LEU A 10 7.00 9.61 13.67
N PRO A 11 7.27 9.59 14.98
CA PRO A 11 7.33 8.34 15.73
C PRO A 11 5.93 7.70 15.78
N VAL A 12 5.80 6.54 15.15
CA VAL A 12 4.58 5.74 15.13
C VAL A 12 4.91 4.30 15.50
N ALA A 13 4.12 3.73 16.40
CA ALA A 13 4.24 2.33 16.83
C ALA A 13 2.85 1.72 16.98
N HIS A 14 2.67 0.49 16.49
CA HIS A 14 1.42 -0.23 16.70
C HIS A 14 1.27 -0.66 18.17
N PRO A 15 0.11 -0.45 18.85
CA PRO A 15 -0.04 -0.71 20.29
C PRO A 15 0.31 -2.13 20.74
N HIS A 16 0.01 -3.14 19.91
CA HIS A 16 0.35 -4.54 20.19
C HIS A 16 1.65 -5.01 19.52
N TYR A 17 2.19 -4.23 18.58
CA TYR A 17 3.36 -4.60 17.77
C TYR A 17 4.30 -3.40 17.65
N PRO A 18 4.97 -3.01 18.75
CA PRO A 18 5.67 -1.73 18.82
C PRO A 18 6.82 -1.57 17.81
N GLY A 19 7.34 -2.66 17.24
CA GLY A 19 8.34 -2.63 16.16
C GLY A 19 7.78 -2.32 14.76
N VAL A 20 6.47 -2.21 14.59
CA VAL A 20 5.83 -1.91 13.31
C VAL A 20 5.52 -0.42 13.21
N GLY A 21 6.25 0.26 12.32
CA GLY A 21 6.09 1.68 12.00
C GLY A 21 5.52 1.92 10.60
N ILE A 22 5.92 3.02 9.96
CA ILE A 22 5.49 3.42 8.61
C ILE A 22 6.17 2.54 7.56
N THR A 23 5.38 1.84 6.74
CA THR A 23 5.92 0.86 5.76
C THR A 23 5.74 1.26 4.30
N ILE A 24 4.74 2.06 3.97
CA ILE A 24 4.42 2.50 2.59
C ILE A 24 3.96 3.96 2.60
N SER A 25 3.97 4.60 1.43
CA SER A 25 3.28 5.89 1.23
C SER A 25 2.21 5.79 0.16
N GLN A 26 1.07 6.41 0.41
CA GLN A 26 -0.09 6.42 -0.47
C GLN A 26 -0.42 7.86 -0.87
N LEU A 27 -0.28 8.16 -2.16
CA LEU A 27 -0.80 9.38 -2.75
C LEU A 27 -2.25 9.15 -3.12
N SER A 28 -3.13 10.05 -2.72
CA SER A 28 -4.57 9.80 -2.74
C SER A 28 -5.33 11.09 -3.01
N GLY A 29 -6.28 11.06 -3.94
CA GLY A 29 -7.04 12.23 -4.36
C GLY A 29 -8.40 11.87 -5.00
N PRO A 30 -9.21 12.89 -5.35
CA PRO A 30 -10.45 12.70 -6.08
C PRO A 30 -10.23 11.90 -7.38
N THR A 31 -11.27 11.22 -7.83
CA THR A 31 -11.29 10.49 -9.10
C THR A 31 -12.25 11.15 -10.09
N ASP A 32 -11.93 11.06 -11.38
CA ASP A 32 -12.82 11.43 -12.47
C ASP A 32 -13.67 10.24 -12.96
N ASP A 33 -13.42 9.03 -12.43
CA ASP A 33 -14.19 7.83 -12.79
C ASP A 33 -15.52 7.81 -12.02
N PRO A 34 -16.68 7.87 -12.69
CA PRO A 34 -17.98 7.87 -12.02
C PRO A 34 -18.28 6.58 -11.25
N ASN A 35 -17.51 5.52 -11.48
CA ASN A 35 -17.65 4.23 -10.79
C ASN A 35 -16.79 4.12 -9.53
N ALA A 36 -15.98 5.13 -9.22
CA ALA A 36 -15.13 5.17 -8.04
C ALA A 36 -15.43 6.39 -7.17
N ASP A 37 -15.11 6.29 -5.89
CA ASP A 37 -15.29 7.39 -4.92
C ASP A 37 -13.99 8.17 -4.72
N TRP A 38 -12.84 7.51 -4.95
CA TRP A 38 -11.51 8.09 -4.74
C TRP A 38 -10.46 7.32 -5.56
N LYS A 39 -9.31 7.94 -5.83
CA LYS A 39 -8.18 7.31 -6.51
C LYS A 39 -6.92 7.35 -5.67
N ASN A 40 -6.04 6.36 -5.85
CA ASN A 40 -4.73 6.37 -5.25
C ASN A 40 -3.64 5.77 -6.13
N THR A 41 -2.40 5.97 -5.68
CA THR A 41 -1.27 5.11 -5.98
C THR A 41 -0.43 4.92 -4.73
N VAL A 42 0.12 3.72 -4.55
CA VAL A 42 0.96 3.36 -3.40
C VAL A 42 2.36 3.09 -3.88
N THR A 43 3.34 3.73 -3.25
CA THR A 43 4.75 3.40 -3.42
C THR A 43 5.13 2.31 -2.41
N MET A 44 5.55 1.17 -2.93
CA MET A 44 6.09 0.03 -2.18
C MET A 44 7.56 0.28 -1.86
N ALA A 45 7.99 -0.12 -0.67
CA ALA A 45 9.39 -0.07 -0.28
C ALA A 45 10.18 -1.19 -1.01
N THR A 46 11.33 -0.85 -1.58
CA THR A 46 12.23 -1.75 -2.32
C THR A 46 13.60 -1.89 -1.66
N GLY A 47 13.74 -1.43 -0.42
CA GLY A 47 14.99 -1.41 0.34
C GLY A 47 15.03 -0.25 1.32
N ASP A 48 16.18 -0.08 1.97
CA ASP A 48 16.47 1.08 2.81
C ASP A 48 16.93 2.26 1.95
N LEU A 49 16.49 3.47 2.32
CA LEU A 49 16.85 4.71 1.64
C LEU A 49 18.01 5.39 2.36
N SER A 50 19.03 5.81 1.62
CA SER A 50 20.07 6.72 2.07
C SER A 50 19.91 8.07 1.38
N TRP A 51 19.91 9.16 2.16
CA TRP A 51 19.84 10.52 1.60
C TRP A 51 21.10 10.91 0.80
N ASP A 52 22.23 10.27 1.08
CA ASP A 52 23.52 10.55 0.43
C ASP A 52 23.79 9.66 -0.80
N ASP A 53 22.93 8.67 -1.07
CA ASP A 53 23.10 7.74 -2.20
C ASP A 53 21.80 7.64 -3.05
N PRO A 54 21.76 8.35 -4.20
CA PRO A 54 20.61 8.30 -5.12
C PRO A 54 20.30 6.90 -5.67
N ALA A 55 21.27 5.98 -5.71
CA ALA A 55 21.03 4.61 -6.17
C ALA A 55 20.05 3.85 -5.25
N THR A 56 19.88 4.33 -4.01
CA THR A 56 18.89 3.79 -3.06
C THR A 56 17.50 4.37 -3.22
N TRP A 57 17.32 5.40 -4.06
CA TRP A 57 16.03 6.09 -4.25
C TRP A 57 15.11 5.33 -5.22
N THR A 58 15.05 4.03 -5.02
CA THR A 58 14.20 3.12 -5.79
C THR A 58 12.82 3.01 -5.15
N GLY A 59 11.87 2.53 -5.95
CA GLY A 59 10.53 2.22 -5.47
C GLY A 59 9.74 1.49 -6.54
N ALA A 60 8.81 0.66 -6.10
CA ALA A 60 7.80 0.08 -6.99
C ALA A 60 6.46 0.77 -6.74
N LEU A 61 5.64 0.90 -7.77
CA LEU A 61 4.25 1.31 -7.60
C LEU A 61 3.38 0.06 -7.50
N ASP A 62 2.43 0.08 -6.58
CA ASP A 62 1.34 -0.88 -6.57
C ASP A 62 0.46 -0.62 -7.79
N ARG A 63 0.17 -1.68 -8.55
CA ARG A 63 -0.68 -1.64 -9.73
C ARG A 63 -2.15 -1.78 -9.36
N CYS A 64 -2.45 -2.27 -8.15
CA CYS A 64 -3.78 -2.32 -7.61
C CYS A 64 -4.08 -1.14 -6.68
N PRO A 65 -5.35 -0.95 -6.24
CA PRO A 65 -5.70 0.10 -5.29
C PRO A 65 -5.04 -0.04 -3.91
N CYS A 66 -4.24 -1.09 -3.69
CA CYS A 66 -3.65 -1.51 -2.42
C CYS A 66 -4.71 -1.83 -1.36
N GLY A 67 -4.87 -3.11 -1.01
CA GLY A 67 -5.86 -3.54 -0.02
C GLY A 67 -5.66 -2.87 1.34
N THR A 68 -4.48 -3.00 1.93
CA THR A 68 -4.16 -2.37 3.23
C THR A 68 -4.23 -0.84 3.17
N GLY A 69 -3.80 -0.22 2.06
CA GLY A 69 -3.97 1.22 1.82
C GLY A 69 -5.43 1.65 1.74
N THR A 70 -6.30 0.81 1.17
CA THR A 70 -7.75 1.05 1.13
C THR A 70 -8.36 0.97 2.54
N CYS A 71 -7.98 -0.03 3.34
CA CYS A 71 -8.37 -0.10 4.75
C CYS A 71 -7.95 1.14 5.54
N ALA A 72 -6.69 1.57 5.39
CA ALA A 72 -6.17 2.75 6.06
C ALA A 72 -6.92 4.03 5.65
N LYS A 73 -7.21 4.20 4.36
CA LYS A 73 -8.00 5.33 3.85
C LYS A 73 -9.42 5.34 4.43
N MET A 74 -10.11 4.21 4.44
CA MET A 74 -11.44 4.11 5.05
C MET A 74 -11.42 4.44 6.53
N ALA A 75 -10.43 3.94 7.29
CA ALA A 75 -10.29 4.24 8.71
C ALA A 75 -10.09 5.75 8.96
N VAL A 76 -9.28 6.43 8.13
CA VAL A 76 -9.10 7.89 8.20
C VAL A 76 -10.39 8.63 7.86
N LEU A 77 -11.12 8.23 6.82
CA LEU A 77 -12.40 8.85 6.46
C LEU A 77 -13.45 8.68 7.56
N HIS A 78 -13.53 7.49 8.14
CA HIS A 78 -14.43 7.22 9.27
C HIS A 78 -14.08 8.05 10.50
N ALA A 79 -12.79 8.14 10.86
CA ALA A 79 -12.33 8.99 11.96
C ALA A 79 -12.65 10.48 11.74
N LYS A 80 -12.81 10.91 10.49
CA LYS A 80 -13.26 12.27 10.11
C LYS A 80 -14.77 12.43 10.02
N GLY A 81 -15.55 11.36 10.17
CA GLY A 81 -17.00 11.37 9.98
C GLY A 81 -17.45 11.42 8.51
N GLU A 82 -16.53 11.17 7.57
CA GLU A 82 -16.78 11.25 6.12
C GLU A 82 -17.23 9.91 5.50
N LEU A 83 -17.02 8.79 6.20
CA LEU A 83 -17.44 7.47 5.77
C LEU A 83 -18.07 6.72 6.96
N PRO A 84 -19.40 6.51 6.98
CA PRO A 84 -20.06 5.73 8.02
C PRO A 84 -19.84 4.23 7.86
N LEU A 85 -20.19 3.46 8.90
CA LEU A 85 -20.26 2.00 8.81
C LEU A 85 -21.27 1.56 7.74
N ASN A 86 -21.05 0.36 7.20
CA ASN A 86 -21.89 -0.33 6.23
C ASN A 86 -22.11 0.41 4.90
N GLN A 87 -21.29 1.42 4.62
CA GLN A 87 -21.26 2.09 3.32
C GLN A 87 -20.09 1.58 2.47
N ASP A 88 -20.36 1.31 1.19
CA ASP A 88 -19.32 0.94 0.23
C ASP A 88 -18.42 2.12 -0.11
N PHE A 89 -17.13 1.83 -0.20
CA PHE A 89 -16.08 2.73 -0.65
C PHE A 89 -15.34 2.09 -1.82
N ARG A 90 -15.52 2.65 -3.00
CA ARG A 90 -14.97 2.17 -4.28
C ARG A 90 -13.66 2.90 -4.55
N HIS A 91 -12.54 2.22 -4.30
CA HIS A 91 -11.21 2.82 -4.37
C HIS A 91 -10.50 2.40 -5.66
N GLN A 92 -10.17 3.39 -6.48
CA GLN A 92 -9.52 3.19 -7.77
C GLN A 92 -8.00 3.20 -7.64
N GLY A 93 -7.33 2.24 -8.27
CA GLY A 93 -5.89 2.18 -8.43
C GLY A 93 -5.40 3.01 -9.62
N ILE A 94 -4.08 3.13 -9.78
CA ILE A 94 -3.48 3.94 -10.85
C ILE A 94 -3.85 3.44 -12.26
N LEU A 95 -4.04 2.12 -12.42
CA LEU A 95 -4.44 1.48 -13.68
C LEU A 95 -5.95 1.47 -13.92
N GLY A 96 -6.75 2.05 -13.02
CA GLY A 96 -8.21 2.15 -13.16
C GLY A 96 -8.99 0.96 -12.60
N ASN A 97 -8.33 -0.09 -12.12
CA ASN A 97 -9.01 -1.15 -11.38
C ASN A 97 -9.56 -0.65 -10.03
N ILE A 98 -10.67 -1.24 -9.59
CA ILE A 98 -11.41 -0.78 -8.41
C ILE A 98 -11.52 -1.93 -7.40
N TYR A 99 -11.23 -1.61 -6.13
CA TYR A 99 -11.61 -2.43 -4.99
C TYR A 99 -12.82 -1.81 -4.30
N THR A 100 -13.72 -2.64 -3.79
CA THR A 100 -14.83 -2.19 -2.95
C THR A 100 -14.51 -2.57 -1.51
N GLY A 101 -14.30 -1.56 -0.67
CA GLY A 101 -14.16 -1.71 0.77
C GLY A 101 -15.45 -1.34 1.50
N ARG A 102 -15.63 -1.88 2.70
CA ARG A 102 -16.71 -1.51 3.62
C ARG A 102 -16.23 -1.62 5.06
N LEU A 103 -16.56 -0.65 5.90
CA LEU A 103 -16.35 -0.79 7.35
C LEU A 103 -17.57 -1.45 7.97
N VAL A 104 -17.40 -2.57 8.67
CA VAL A 104 -18.53 -3.37 9.17
C VAL A 104 -18.84 -3.14 10.65
N GLU A 105 -17.83 -2.77 11.44
CA GLU A 105 -17.99 -2.42 12.86
C GLU A 105 -16.87 -1.52 13.36
N GLU A 106 -17.13 -0.83 14.47
CA GLU A 106 -16.10 -0.19 15.28
C GLU A 106 -15.44 -1.20 16.21
N ALA A 107 -14.16 -0.97 16.50
CA ALA A 107 -13.36 -1.80 17.38
C ALA A 107 -12.44 -0.93 18.26
N ARG A 108 -11.68 -1.57 19.14
CA ARG A 108 -10.62 -0.93 19.92
C ARG A 108 -9.35 -1.75 19.87
N ILE A 109 -8.21 -1.07 19.71
CA ILE A 109 -6.87 -1.65 19.82
C ILE A 109 -6.13 -0.87 20.91
N GLY A 110 -5.98 -1.48 22.09
CA GLY A 110 -5.53 -0.79 23.28
C GLY A 110 -6.47 0.37 23.66
N ASP A 111 -5.92 1.57 23.77
CA ASP A 111 -6.64 2.81 24.06
C ASP A 111 -7.20 3.51 22.81
N ARG A 112 -6.91 3.00 21.60
CA ARG A 112 -7.27 3.63 20.33
C ARG A 112 -8.58 3.07 19.75
N SER A 113 -9.41 3.97 19.21
CA SER A 113 -10.53 3.58 18.35
C SER A 113 -10.01 2.97 17.05
N ALA A 114 -10.69 1.93 16.59
CA ALA A 114 -10.38 1.20 15.37
C ALA A 114 -11.68 0.86 14.63
N VAL A 115 -11.53 0.31 13.43
CA VAL A 115 -12.65 -0.18 12.61
C VAL A 115 -12.26 -1.52 12.00
N VAL A 116 -13.25 -2.35 11.71
CA VAL A 116 -13.07 -3.62 11.01
C VAL A 116 -13.44 -3.44 9.54
N PRO A 117 -12.47 -3.45 8.62
CA PRO A 117 -12.73 -3.34 7.19
C PRO A 117 -12.96 -4.71 6.55
N THR A 118 -13.84 -4.75 5.55
CA THR A 118 -13.88 -5.79 4.52
C THR A 118 -13.42 -5.21 3.19
N LEU A 119 -12.89 -6.07 2.33
CA LEU A 119 -12.42 -5.71 1.00
C LEU A 119 -12.80 -6.79 -0.01
N THR A 120 -13.24 -6.32 -1.18
CA THR A 120 -13.53 -7.16 -2.33
C THR A 120 -12.74 -6.63 -3.52
N GLY A 121 -12.07 -7.56 -4.21
CA GLY A 121 -11.41 -7.34 -5.48
C GLY A 121 -11.45 -8.62 -6.30
N THR A 122 -10.90 -8.56 -7.50
CA THR A 122 -10.82 -9.72 -8.41
C THR A 122 -9.37 -10.05 -8.70
N SER A 123 -9.09 -11.35 -8.85
CA SER A 123 -7.79 -11.87 -9.28
C SER A 123 -8.01 -12.97 -10.30
N TRP A 124 -7.00 -13.20 -11.14
CA TRP A 124 -7.05 -14.19 -12.21
C TRP A 124 -5.81 -15.07 -12.15
N ILE A 125 -5.94 -16.33 -12.52
CA ILE A 125 -4.80 -17.23 -12.71
C ILE A 125 -4.03 -16.71 -13.93
N SER A 126 -2.80 -16.24 -13.72
CA SER A 126 -1.93 -15.71 -14.79
C SER A 126 -0.96 -16.75 -15.35
N GLY A 127 -0.73 -17.85 -14.64
CA GLY A 127 0.16 -18.92 -15.09
C GLY A 127 0.32 -20.04 -14.07
N LEU A 128 0.87 -21.15 -14.53
CA LEU A 128 1.33 -22.27 -13.71
C LEU A 128 2.82 -22.43 -14.02
N ASN A 129 3.67 -22.10 -13.05
CA ASN A 129 5.11 -21.99 -13.28
C ASN A 129 5.88 -23.06 -12.50
N THR A 130 6.93 -23.61 -13.11
CA THR A 130 7.99 -24.36 -12.41
C THR A 130 9.26 -23.51 -12.51
N LEU A 131 9.67 -22.93 -11.39
CA LEU A 131 10.89 -22.13 -11.29
C LEU A 131 12.04 -23.06 -10.84
N VAL A 132 13.19 -22.97 -11.50
CA VAL A 132 14.37 -23.81 -11.24
C VAL A 132 15.59 -22.91 -11.12
N LEU A 133 16.45 -23.19 -10.14
CA LEU A 133 17.75 -22.55 -9.97
C LEU A 133 18.83 -23.59 -10.27
N ASP A 134 19.60 -23.37 -11.33
CA ASP A 134 20.73 -24.23 -11.70
C ASP A 134 21.97 -23.82 -10.91
N ASN A 135 22.79 -24.79 -10.49
CA ASN A 135 24.01 -24.51 -9.73
C ASN A 135 25.12 -23.84 -10.55
N GLU A 136 25.05 -23.91 -11.88
CA GLU A 136 25.95 -23.21 -12.79
C GLU A 136 25.42 -21.84 -13.26
N ASP A 137 24.19 -21.47 -12.89
CA ASP A 137 23.64 -20.14 -13.18
C ASP A 137 24.34 -19.07 -12.32
N PRO A 138 25.02 -18.08 -12.92
CA PRO A 138 25.67 -17.01 -12.16
C PRO A 138 24.70 -16.02 -11.51
N PHE A 139 23.39 -16.11 -11.78
CA PHE A 139 22.37 -15.16 -11.34
C PHE A 139 21.19 -15.81 -10.60
N THR A 140 21.43 -16.87 -9.82
CA THR A 140 20.39 -17.58 -9.05
C THR A 140 19.62 -16.69 -8.06
N GLU A 141 20.23 -15.62 -7.55
CA GLU A 141 19.59 -14.65 -6.65
C GLU A 141 18.88 -13.49 -7.40
N GLY A 142 18.89 -13.53 -8.73
CA GLY A 142 18.42 -12.45 -9.58
C GLY A 142 19.33 -11.22 -9.56
N PHE A 143 18.97 -10.23 -10.39
CA PHE A 143 19.64 -8.93 -10.43
C PHE A 143 18.65 -7.87 -10.93
N THR A 144 18.96 -6.61 -10.67
CA THR A 144 18.24 -5.48 -11.27
C THR A 144 19.23 -4.69 -12.12
N PRO A 145 18.98 -4.51 -13.42
CA PRO A 145 19.73 -3.54 -14.21
C PRO A 145 19.54 -2.14 -13.61
N GLY A 146 20.64 -1.42 -13.37
CA GLY A 146 20.55 -0.02 -12.94
C GLY A 146 19.82 0.85 -13.96
N ASP A 147 19.35 2.03 -13.53
CA ASP A 147 18.75 2.99 -14.45
C ASP A 147 19.80 3.46 -15.47
N ILE A 148 19.53 3.23 -16.75
CA ILE A 148 20.42 3.62 -17.86
C ILE A 148 20.41 5.13 -18.13
N TRP A 149 19.55 5.87 -17.42
CA TRP A 149 19.37 7.32 -17.55
C TRP A 149 19.79 8.11 -16.30
N ALA A 150 20.32 7.45 -15.28
CA ALA A 150 20.85 8.08 -14.07
C ALA A 150 22.16 8.84 -14.33
#